data_AF-A0A2U2I5P0-F1
#
_entry.id   AF-A0A2U2I5P0-F1
#
_cell.length_a   1.000
_cell.length_b   1.000
_cell.length_c   1.000
_cell.angle_alpha   90.00
_cell.angle_beta   90.00
_cell.angle_gamma   90.00
#
_symmetry.space_group_name_H-M   'P 1'
#
loop_
_entity.id
_entity.type
_entity.pdbx_description
1 polymer ?
#
loop_
_entity_poly.entity_id
_entity_poly.type
_entity_poly.pdbx_seq_one_letter_code
_entity_poly.pdbx_strand_id
1 'polypeptide(L)'
;MKKTVICLSLLLACLGGAAHAGELADANALFAKKSYPQAEALYLKLAKAGNAEAQLHLGEMYFYGEAGMVDAAKAREWFGKSAAKGNKTAIAALEMMRQRELRRADLDYWIKGYDGAELRSGQFACKTPRIPEMSRQNDEIEAVSARVLKWQDCYNNFVRNLNEASPLTKRIPKDVVDLLSKEEMAAATAHLNAVRANLAEGARVSSKLLLADYEVWRKATDAYVGESNRIVNENRKNEIK
;
A
#
# COMPACT_ATOMS: atom_id res chain seq x y z
N MET A 1 59.59 -33.43 -58.00
CA MET A 1 59.67 -32.69 -56.71
C MET A 1 58.87 -31.39 -56.83
N LYS A 2 58.23 -30.94 -55.73
CA LYS A 2 57.24 -29.83 -55.57
C LYS A 2 55.79 -30.35 -55.58
N LYS A 3 55.35 -31.05 -54.53
CA LYS A 3 54.79 -30.56 -53.24
C LYS A 3 53.48 -29.78 -53.41
N THR A 4 52.40 -30.55 -53.32
CA THR A 4 51.03 -30.15 -52.99
C THR A 4 50.99 -29.40 -51.66
N VAL A 5 50.34 -28.23 -51.63
CA VAL A 5 50.03 -27.50 -50.39
C VAL A 5 48.53 -27.69 -50.12
N ILE A 6 48.23 -28.53 -49.14
CA ILE A 6 46.88 -28.76 -48.62
C ILE A 6 46.61 -27.70 -47.57
N CYS A 7 45.58 -26.88 -47.80
CA CYS A 7 45.12 -25.85 -46.88
C CYS A 7 44.35 -26.54 -45.73
N LEU A 8 45.06 -26.82 -44.63
CA LEU A 8 44.50 -27.42 -43.42
C LEU A 8 44.37 -26.33 -42.34
N SER A 9 43.27 -25.58 -42.36
CA SER A 9 42.95 -24.63 -41.28
C SER A 9 41.45 -24.41 -41.16
N LEU A 10 40.74 -25.44 -40.68
CA LEU A 10 39.36 -25.32 -40.22
C LEU A 10 39.10 -26.36 -39.12
N LEU A 11 39.63 -26.12 -37.91
CA LEU A 11 39.31 -26.89 -36.70
C LEU A 11 39.86 -26.19 -35.45
N LEU A 12 39.30 -25.04 -35.08
CA LEU A 12 39.50 -24.51 -33.72
C LEU A 12 38.36 -23.55 -33.31
N ALA A 13 37.15 -24.09 -33.10
CA ALA A 13 36.03 -23.27 -32.60
C ALA A 13 35.02 -24.02 -31.71
N CYS A 14 35.38 -25.13 -31.06
CA CYS A 14 34.45 -25.87 -30.19
C CYS A 14 34.88 -26.01 -28.71
N LEU A 15 36.03 -25.47 -28.29
CA LEU A 15 36.51 -25.66 -26.91
C LEU A 15 35.93 -24.65 -25.89
N GLY A 16 35.24 -23.59 -26.33
CA GLY A 16 34.71 -22.56 -25.44
C GLY A 16 33.39 -22.91 -24.75
N GLY A 17 32.54 -23.76 -25.33
CA GLY A 17 31.17 -23.97 -24.85
C GLY A 17 31.06 -24.74 -23.52
N ALA A 18 31.90 -25.76 -23.32
CA ALA A 18 31.81 -26.63 -22.14
C ALA A 18 32.29 -25.96 -20.84
N ALA A 19 33.32 -25.09 -20.92
CA ALA A 19 33.86 -24.41 -19.74
C ALA A 19 32.88 -23.38 -19.15
N HIS A 20 32.12 -22.67 -20.00
CA HIS A 20 31.18 -21.64 -19.54
C HIS A 20 29.92 -22.24 -18.88
N ALA A 21 29.55 -23.48 -19.23
CA ALA A 21 28.39 -24.15 -18.63
C ALA A 21 28.66 -24.55 -17.16
N GLY A 22 29.87 -25.02 -16.84
CA GLY A 22 30.27 -25.34 -15.47
C GLY A 22 30.33 -24.10 -14.57
N GLU A 23 30.95 -23.02 -15.06
CA GLU A 23 31.04 -21.77 -14.31
C GLU A 23 29.66 -21.12 -14.06
N LEU A 24 28.70 -21.27 -14.98
CA LEU A 24 27.34 -20.78 -14.77
C LEU A 24 26.63 -21.56 -13.66
N ALA A 25 26.79 -22.88 -13.62
CA ALA A 25 26.24 -23.71 -12.55
C ALA A 25 26.84 -23.34 -11.19
N ASP A 26 28.14 -23.06 -11.14
CA ASP A 26 28.82 -22.58 -9.93
C ASP A 26 28.27 -21.22 -9.48
N ALA A 27 28.00 -20.30 -10.42
CA ALA A 27 27.40 -19.00 -10.12
C ALA A 27 25.99 -19.16 -9.54
N ASN A 28 25.16 -20.01 -10.16
CA ASN A 28 23.81 -20.33 -9.70
C ASN A 28 23.84 -20.96 -8.30
N ALA A 29 24.81 -21.84 -8.03
CA ALA A 29 24.97 -22.47 -6.71
C ALA A 29 25.39 -21.45 -5.63
N LEU A 30 26.27 -20.51 -5.95
CA LEU A 30 26.65 -19.40 -5.06
C LEU A 30 25.45 -18.50 -4.78
N PHE A 31 24.68 -18.16 -5.82
CA PHE A 31 23.48 -17.36 -5.71
C PHE A 31 22.43 -18.01 -4.81
N ALA A 32 22.15 -19.30 -5.01
CA ALA A 32 21.21 -20.06 -4.17
C ALA A 32 21.63 -20.13 -2.70
N LYS A 33 22.95 -20.08 -2.42
CA LYS A 33 23.53 -19.97 -1.07
C LYS A 33 23.58 -18.53 -0.55
N LYS A 34 22.98 -17.56 -1.25
CA LYS A 34 23.02 -16.12 -0.96
C LYS A 34 24.44 -15.54 -0.86
N SER A 35 25.42 -16.19 -1.49
CA SER A 35 26.79 -15.69 -1.61
C SER A 35 26.86 -14.69 -2.77
N TYR A 36 26.08 -13.61 -2.66
CA TYR A 36 25.81 -12.70 -3.77
C TYR A 36 27.06 -12.03 -4.34
N PRO A 37 28.04 -11.54 -3.53
CA PRO A 37 29.25 -10.95 -4.11
C PRO A 37 30.05 -11.93 -4.98
N GLN A 38 30.14 -13.20 -4.57
CA GLN A 38 30.82 -14.23 -5.33
C GLN A 38 30.03 -14.62 -6.60
N ALA A 39 28.70 -14.73 -6.47
CA ALA A 39 27.83 -14.99 -7.61
C ALA A 39 27.88 -13.86 -8.64
N GLU A 40 27.80 -12.60 -8.20
CA GLU A 40 27.91 -11.40 -9.05
C GLU A 40 29.22 -11.41 -9.82
N ALA A 41 30.36 -11.67 -9.15
CA ALA A 41 31.66 -11.73 -9.80
C ALA A 41 31.71 -12.76 -10.93
N LEU A 42 31.12 -13.94 -10.71
CA LEU A 42 31.12 -15.03 -11.69
C LEU A 42 30.13 -14.76 -12.83
N TYR A 43 28.92 -14.28 -12.53
CA TYR A 43 27.98 -13.82 -13.54
C TYR A 43 28.57 -12.69 -14.37
N LEU A 44 29.25 -11.72 -13.77
CA LEU A 44 29.88 -10.61 -14.49
C LEU A 44 30.95 -11.10 -15.46
N LYS A 45 31.78 -12.07 -15.06
CA LYS A 45 32.76 -12.71 -15.94
C LYS A 45 32.08 -13.34 -17.16
N LEU A 46 31.06 -14.17 -16.93
CA LEU A 46 30.33 -14.89 -17.99
C LEU A 46 29.50 -13.94 -18.87
N ALA A 47 28.89 -12.92 -18.28
CA ALA A 47 28.09 -11.92 -18.97
C ALA A 47 28.94 -11.05 -19.89
N LYS A 48 30.18 -10.71 -19.47
CA LYS A 48 31.19 -10.05 -20.31
C LYS A 48 31.66 -10.94 -21.47
N ALA A 49 31.74 -12.25 -21.27
CA ALA A 49 31.98 -13.22 -22.33
C ALA A 49 30.77 -13.44 -23.27
N GLY A 50 29.65 -12.77 -23.01
CA GLY A 50 28.47 -12.79 -23.87
C GLY A 50 27.49 -13.93 -23.60
N ASN A 51 27.59 -14.62 -22.46
CA ASN A 51 26.61 -15.60 -22.02
C ASN A 51 25.28 -14.90 -21.69
N ALA A 52 24.21 -15.22 -22.42
CA ALA A 52 22.91 -14.56 -22.28
C ALA A 52 22.22 -14.87 -20.94
N GLU A 53 22.43 -16.04 -20.36
CA GLU A 53 21.84 -16.45 -19.08
C GLU A 53 22.53 -15.73 -17.92
N ALA A 54 23.86 -15.62 -17.95
CA ALA A 54 24.59 -14.80 -16.99
C ALA A 54 24.22 -13.31 -17.08
N GLN A 55 23.97 -12.79 -18.28
CA GLN A 55 23.46 -11.43 -18.47
C GLN A 55 22.05 -11.25 -17.88
N LEU A 56 21.18 -12.26 -18.04
CA LEU A 56 19.86 -12.26 -17.41
C LEU A 56 19.99 -12.20 -15.88
N HIS A 57 20.74 -13.13 -15.27
CA HIS A 57 20.90 -13.19 -13.81
C HIS A 57 21.55 -11.94 -13.24
N LEU A 58 22.54 -11.37 -13.92
CA LEU A 58 23.14 -10.11 -13.47
C LEU A 58 22.12 -8.95 -13.52
N GLY A 59 21.24 -8.95 -14.53
CA GLY A 59 20.11 -8.01 -14.58
C GLY A 59 19.15 -8.18 -13.41
N GLU A 60 18.81 -9.43 -13.04
CA GLU A 60 17.96 -9.75 -11.89
C GLU A 60 18.60 -9.28 -10.58
N MET A 61 19.90 -9.55 -10.39
CA MET A 61 20.62 -9.14 -9.18
C MET A 61 20.59 -7.63 -8.96
N TYR A 62 20.75 -6.83 -10.02
CA TYR A 62 20.63 -5.37 -9.92
C TYR A 62 19.18 -4.92 -9.74
N PHE A 63 18.21 -5.63 -10.31
CA PHE A 63 16.79 -5.30 -10.19
C PHE A 63 16.26 -5.54 -8.77
N TYR A 64 16.65 -6.64 -8.14
CA TYR A 64 16.23 -7.01 -6.78
C TYR A 64 17.18 -6.47 -5.69
N GLY A 65 18.31 -5.85 -6.07
CA GLY A 65 19.28 -5.31 -5.12
C GLY A 65 20.16 -6.36 -4.45
N GLU A 66 20.24 -7.56 -5.01
CA GLU A 66 21.11 -8.65 -4.52
C GLU A 66 22.59 -8.36 -4.82
N ALA A 67 22.87 -7.50 -5.81
CA ALA A 67 24.19 -6.90 -6.05
C ALA A 67 24.47 -5.66 -5.17
N GLY A 68 23.84 -5.57 -3.99
CA GLY A 68 24.03 -4.48 -3.02
C GLY A 68 22.81 -3.58 -2.89
N MET A 69 22.64 -2.63 -3.82
CA MET A 69 21.46 -1.76 -3.88
C MET A 69 20.75 -1.92 -5.22
N VAL A 70 19.44 -1.65 -5.25
CA VAL A 70 18.66 -1.67 -6.50
C VAL A 70 19.26 -0.67 -7.49
N ASP A 71 19.63 -1.15 -8.66
CA ASP A 71 20.15 -0.35 -9.76
C ASP A 71 19.38 -0.68 -11.05
N ALA A 72 18.23 -0.02 -11.22
CA ALA A 72 17.35 -0.25 -12.36
C ALA A 72 18.01 0.09 -13.70
N ALA A 73 19.03 0.97 -13.72
CA ALA A 73 19.74 1.31 -14.94
C ALA A 73 20.65 0.15 -15.38
N LYS A 74 21.45 -0.41 -14.47
CA LYS A 74 22.26 -1.60 -14.76
C LYS A 74 21.41 -2.82 -15.07
N ALA A 75 20.29 -3.01 -14.37
CA ALA A 75 19.34 -4.07 -14.67
C ALA A 75 18.87 -4.00 -16.13
N ARG A 76 18.41 -2.82 -16.58
CA ARG A 76 18.02 -2.60 -17.99
C ARG A 76 19.15 -2.86 -18.97
N GLU A 77 20.39 -2.44 -18.64
CA GLU A 77 21.55 -2.68 -19.50
C GLU A 77 21.80 -4.18 -19.71
N TRP A 78 21.83 -4.95 -18.61
CA TRP A 78 22.12 -6.39 -18.67
C TRP A 78 20.98 -7.19 -19.28
N PHE A 79 19.72 -6.88 -18.92
CA PHE A 79 18.57 -7.45 -19.61
C PHE A 79 18.56 -7.11 -21.10
N GLY A 80 18.92 -5.88 -21.47
CA GLY A 80 19.05 -5.46 -22.89
C GLY A 80 20.02 -6.33 -23.67
N LYS A 81 21.21 -6.60 -23.11
CA LYS A 81 22.21 -7.49 -23.72
C LYS A 81 21.71 -8.93 -23.87
N SER A 82 21.04 -9.46 -22.83
CA SER A 82 20.46 -10.81 -22.85
C SER A 82 19.31 -10.91 -23.86
N ALA A 83 18.42 -9.92 -23.90
CA ALA A 83 17.29 -9.81 -24.81
C ALA A 83 17.74 -9.70 -26.27
N ALA A 84 18.83 -8.96 -26.56
CA ALA A 84 19.42 -8.86 -27.89
C ALA A 84 19.93 -10.22 -28.42
N LYS A 85 20.17 -11.19 -27.53
CA LYS A 85 20.52 -12.58 -27.87
C LYS A 85 19.29 -13.51 -27.93
N GLY A 86 18.08 -12.96 -27.87
CA GLY A 86 16.82 -13.71 -27.96
C GLY A 86 16.35 -14.32 -26.64
N ASN A 87 16.92 -13.93 -25.50
CA ASN A 87 16.44 -14.41 -24.20
C ASN A 87 15.04 -13.83 -23.91
N LYS A 88 14.01 -14.69 -23.97
CA LYS A 88 12.61 -14.30 -23.78
C LYS A 88 12.31 -13.81 -22.37
N THR A 89 12.98 -14.35 -21.36
CA THR A 89 12.84 -13.91 -19.96
C THR A 89 13.35 -12.49 -19.80
N ALA A 90 14.50 -12.15 -20.41
CA ALA A 90 15.04 -10.80 -20.38
C ALA A 90 14.13 -9.80 -21.13
N ILE A 91 13.53 -10.20 -22.25
CA ILE A 91 12.53 -9.39 -22.97
C ILE A 91 11.32 -9.11 -22.08
N ALA A 92 10.78 -10.14 -21.42
CA ALA A 92 9.65 -9.99 -20.50
C ALA A 92 10.01 -9.11 -19.29
N ALA A 93 11.23 -9.24 -18.75
CA ALA A 93 11.72 -8.40 -17.66
C ALA A 93 11.79 -6.92 -18.07
N LEU A 94 12.33 -6.61 -19.26
CA LEU A 94 12.35 -5.23 -19.78
C LEU A 94 10.94 -4.65 -19.94
N GLU A 95 10.00 -5.43 -20.47
CA GLU A 95 8.62 -4.98 -20.61
C GLU A 95 7.97 -4.74 -19.24
N MET A 96 8.17 -5.65 -18.28
CA MET A 96 7.69 -5.46 -16.91
C MET A 96 8.28 -4.20 -16.26
N MET A 97 9.58 -3.93 -16.44
CA MET A 97 10.22 -2.71 -15.96
C MET A 97 9.59 -1.45 -16.58
N ARG A 98 9.34 -1.48 -17.90
CA ARG A 98 8.70 -0.38 -18.63
C ARG A 98 7.28 -0.13 -18.13
N GLN A 99 6.50 -1.20 -17.93
CA GLN A 99 5.13 -1.10 -17.41
C GLN A 99 5.11 -0.54 -15.99
N ARG A 100 6.01 -1.00 -15.12
CA ARG A 100 6.16 -0.43 -13.76
C ARG A 100 6.54 1.03 -13.79
N GLU A 101 7.37 1.47 -14.73
CA GLU A 101 7.73 2.88 -14.88
C GLU A 101 6.52 3.73 -15.33
N LEU A 102 5.76 3.27 -16.31
CA LEU A 102 4.52 3.94 -16.75
C LEU A 102 3.45 4.00 -15.66
N ARG A 103 3.37 2.95 -14.83
CA ARG A 103 2.36 2.78 -13.78
C ARG A 103 2.87 3.16 -12.40
N ARG A 104 4.01 3.86 -12.31
CA ARG A 104 4.65 4.19 -11.03
C ARG A 104 3.69 4.91 -10.07
N ALA A 105 2.93 5.87 -10.58
CA ALA A 105 1.95 6.60 -9.77
C ALA A 105 0.84 5.70 -9.22
N ASP A 106 0.36 4.73 -10.02
CA ASP A 106 -0.65 3.77 -9.58
C ASP A 106 -0.08 2.81 -8.53
N LEU A 107 1.12 2.28 -8.75
CA LEU A 107 1.83 1.45 -7.77
C LEU A 107 1.99 2.20 -6.44
N ASP A 108 2.52 3.43 -6.49
CA ASP A 108 2.68 4.28 -5.29
C ASP A 108 1.33 4.57 -4.61
N TYR A 109 0.28 4.84 -5.38
CA TYR A 109 -1.05 5.08 -4.84
C TYR A 109 -1.56 3.85 -4.07
N TRP A 110 -1.45 2.64 -4.61
CA TRP A 110 -1.97 1.45 -3.91
C TRP A 110 -1.07 0.99 -2.76
N ILE A 111 0.24 1.18 -2.86
CA ILE A 111 1.19 0.79 -1.81
C ILE A 111 1.10 1.71 -0.59
N LYS A 112 0.91 3.02 -0.80
CA LYS A 112 0.97 4.01 0.29
C LYS A 112 0.06 5.24 0.14
N GLY A 113 -0.41 5.55 -1.07
CA GLY A 113 -1.13 6.79 -1.34
C GLY A 113 -2.64 6.74 -1.07
N TYR A 114 -3.25 5.56 -1.08
CA TYR A 114 -4.68 5.41 -0.84
C TYR A 114 -5.04 5.85 0.57
N ASP A 115 -6.03 6.73 0.72
CA ASP A 115 -6.39 7.34 2.01
C ASP A 115 -7.86 7.11 2.41
N GLY A 116 -8.62 6.39 1.59
CA GLY A 116 -10.04 6.13 1.82
C GLY A 116 -10.91 7.39 1.87
N ALA A 117 -10.59 8.46 1.14
CA ALA A 117 -11.41 9.67 1.08
C ALA A 117 -12.89 9.42 0.75
N GLU A 118 -13.20 8.44 -0.10
CA GLU A 118 -14.56 8.01 -0.42
C GLU A 118 -15.31 7.45 0.80
N LEU A 119 -14.59 6.88 1.76
CA LEU A 119 -15.15 6.33 3.00
C LEU A 119 -15.39 7.43 4.05
N ARG A 120 -15.02 8.68 3.76
CA ARG A 120 -15.24 9.86 4.62
C ARG A 120 -16.27 10.83 4.05
N SER A 121 -16.84 10.52 2.88
CA SER A 121 -17.74 11.40 2.14
C SER A 121 -19.07 10.73 1.82
N GLY A 122 -20.03 11.52 1.30
CA GLY A 122 -21.34 11.03 0.90
C GLY A 122 -22.09 10.35 2.06
N GLN A 123 -22.52 9.10 1.85
CA GLN A 123 -23.27 8.31 2.84
C GLN A 123 -22.49 7.99 4.13
N PHE A 124 -21.17 8.20 4.15
CA PHE A 124 -20.31 7.97 5.30
C PHE A 124 -20.03 9.24 6.11
N ALA A 125 -20.46 10.41 5.64
CA ALA A 125 -20.22 11.69 6.30
C ALA A 125 -21.32 12.04 7.32
N CYS A 126 -21.03 11.86 8.61
CA CYS A 126 -21.94 12.28 9.69
C CYS A 126 -21.65 13.70 10.16
N LYS A 127 -22.56 14.64 9.87
CA LYS A 127 -22.42 16.05 10.28
C LYS A 127 -22.43 16.17 11.79
N THR A 128 -21.31 16.57 12.38
CA THR A 128 -21.16 16.80 13.82
C THR A 128 -22.20 17.82 14.31
N PRO A 129 -23.11 17.46 15.24
CA PRO A 129 -24.07 18.38 15.80
C PRO A 129 -23.39 19.41 16.69
N ARG A 130 -23.88 20.65 16.67
CA ARG A 130 -23.48 21.68 17.62
C ARG A 130 -24.20 21.42 18.95
N ILE A 131 -23.42 21.30 20.02
CA ILE A 131 -23.87 21.15 21.39
C ILE A 131 -23.42 22.43 22.14
N PRO A 132 -24.34 23.26 22.66
CA PRO A 132 -23.96 24.41 23.48
C PRO A 132 -23.43 23.93 24.84
N GLU A 133 -22.86 24.82 25.65
CA GLU A 133 -22.44 24.48 27.02
C GLU A 133 -23.63 24.10 27.90
N MET A 134 -24.77 24.77 27.70
CA MET A 134 -26.01 24.55 28.45
C MET A 134 -27.19 25.11 27.65
N SER A 135 -28.37 24.52 27.82
CA SER A 135 -29.63 25.04 27.27
C SER A 135 -30.58 25.50 28.35
N ARG A 136 -31.32 26.58 28.08
CA ARG A 136 -32.25 27.19 29.06
C ARG A 136 -33.71 27.18 28.62
N GLN A 137 -33.95 26.98 27.33
CA GLN A 137 -35.28 26.98 26.73
C GLN A 137 -35.65 25.55 26.31
N ASN A 138 -36.89 25.13 26.56
CA ASN A 138 -37.32 23.75 26.30
C ASN A 138 -37.18 23.35 24.83
N ASP A 139 -37.48 24.26 23.90
CA ASP A 139 -37.33 24.06 22.46
C ASP A 139 -35.86 23.83 22.06
N GLU A 140 -34.92 24.56 22.67
CA GLU A 140 -33.49 24.33 22.46
C GLU A 140 -33.04 22.98 23.01
N ILE A 141 -33.53 22.57 24.19
CA ILE A 141 -33.22 21.28 24.82
C ILE A 141 -33.64 20.12 23.92
N GLU A 142 -34.88 20.18 23.41
CA GLU A 142 -35.42 19.22 22.46
C GLU A 142 -34.60 19.20 21.17
N ALA A 143 -34.28 20.39 20.63
CA ALA A 143 -33.55 20.50 19.37
C ALA A 143 -32.10 20.00 19.47
N VAL A 144 -31.37 20.26 20.58
CA VAL A 144 -30.03 19.70 20.81
C VAL A 144 -30.10 18.18 20.88
N SER A 145 -31.02 17.64 21.66
CA SER A 145 -31.19 16.19 21.82
C SER A 145 -31.52 15.50 20.50
N ALA A 146 -32.45 16.06 19.72
CA ALA A 146 -32.80 15.54 18.40
C ALA A 146 -31.63 15.52 17.42
N ARG A 147 -30.78 16.57 17.42
CA ARG A 147 -29.58 16.62 16.56
C ARG A 147 -28.56 15.57 16.96
N VAL A 148 -28.36 15.33 18.26
CA VAL A 148 -27.43 14.30 18.75
C VAL A 148 -27.94 12.89 18.43
N LEU A 149 -29.23 12.60 18.60
CA LEU A 149 -29.83 11.32 18.20
C LEU A 149 -29.68 11.07 16.70
N LYS A 150 -30.02 12.06 15.87
CA LYS A 150 -29.84 11.95 14.41
C LYS A 150 -28.38 11.68 14.01
N TRP A 151 -27.43 12.29 14.73
CA TRP A 151 -26.02 12.01 14.51
C TRP A 151 -25.63 10.59 14.94
N GLN A 152 -26.14 10.09 16.07
CA GLN A 152 -25.90 8.71 16.52
C GLN A 152 -26.43 7.69 15.50
N ASP A 153 -27.62 7.91 14.94
CA ASP A 153 -28.18 7.04 13.89
C ASP A 153 -27.28 7.03 12.65
N CYS A 154 -26.79 8.20 12.23
CA CYS A 154 -25.82 8.30 11.14
C CYS A 154 -24.53 7.52 11.47
N TYR A 155 -23.98 7.72 12.67
CA TYR A 155 -22.75 7.07 13.12
C TYR A 155 -22.90 5.55 13.15
N ASN A 156 -24.01 5.04 13.67
CA ASN A 156 -24.29 3.59 13.71
C ASN A 156 -24.39 3.00 12.29
N ASN A 157 -25.03 3.71 11.37
CA ASN A 157 -25.07 3.33 9.96
C ASN A 157 -23.68 3.35 9.32
N PHE A 158 -22.87 4.37 9.60
CA PHE A 158 -21.48 4.45 9.15
C PHE A 158 -20.67 3.24 9.63
N VAL A 159 -20.72 2.92 10.93
CA VAL A 159 -20.00 1.78 11.51
C VAL A 159 -20.44 0.47 10.88
N ARG A 160 -21.75 0.26 10.71
CA ARG A 160 -22.28 -0.92 10.03
C ARG A 160 -21.74 -1.03 8.60
N ASN A 161 -21.84 0.04 7.82
CA ASN A 161 -21.40 0.04 6.42
C ASN A 161 -19.88 -0.16 6.29
N LEU A 162 -19.08 0.41 7.21
CA LEU A 162 -17.63 0.20 7.23
C LEU A 162 -17.25 -1.26 7.57
N ASN A 163 -18.04 -1.91 8.43
CA ASN A 163 -17.87 -3.32 8.75
C ASN A 163 -18.32 -4.23 7.60
N GLU A 164 -19.42 -3.91 6.92
CA GLU A 164 -19.92 -4.64 5.74
C GLU A 164 -18.98 -4.51 4.54
N ALA A 165 -18.31 -3.37 4.38
CA ALA A 165 -17.29 -3.16 3.38
C ALA A 165 -15.96 -3.87 3.70
N SER A 166 -15.97 -4.93 4.53
CA SER A 166 -14.79 -5.72 4.89
C SER A 166 -14.77 -7.09 4.18
N PRO A 167 -13.69 -7.43 3.44
CA PRO A 167 -12.55 -6.57 3.12
C PRO A 167 -12.96 -5.43 2.18
N LEU A 168 -12.16 -4.35 2.14
CA LEU A 168 -12.44 -3.15 1.36
C LEU A 168 -12.97 -3.50 -0.05
N THR A 169 -14.14 -2.97 -0.38
CA THR A 169 -14.80 -3.21 -1.69
C THR A 169 -13.95 -2.71 -2.84
N LYS A 170 -13.23 -1.61 -2.62
CA LYS A 170 -12.22 -1.09 -3.54
C LYS A 170 -11.00 -1.99 -3.54
N ARG A 171 -10.73 -2.59 -4.70
CA ARG A 171 -9.62 -3.51 -4.94
C ARG A 171 -8.56 -2.85 -5.82
N ILE A 172 -7.32 -3.28 -5.63
CA ILE A 172 -6.21 -2.96 -6.52
C ILE A 172 -6.58 -3.49 -7.93
N PRO A 173 -6.56 -2.65 -8.98
CA PRO A 173 -6.83 -3.09 -10.35
C PRO A 173 -5.92 -4.25 -10.76
N LYS A 174 -6.46 -5.22 -11.50
CA LYS A 174 -5.74 -6.45 -11.85
C LYS A 174 -4.40 -6.18 -12.56
N ASP A 175 -4.41 -5.23 -13.48
CA ASP A 175 -3.24 -4.77 -14.22
C ASP A 175 -2.17 -4.11 -13.33
N VAL A 176 -2.55 -3.57 -12.16
CA VAL A 176 -1.59 -3.12 -11.14
C VAL A 176 -1.10 -4.30 -10.30
N VAL A 177 -2.00 -5.22 -9.93
CA VAL A 177 -1.64 -6.46 -9.19
C VAL A 177 -0.60 -7.26 -9.95
N ASP A 178 -0.76 -7.40 -11.25
CA ASP A 178 0.17 -8.15 -12.12
C ASP A 178 1.57 -7.52 -12.19
N LEU A 179 1.72 -6.26 -11.75
CA LEU A 179 3.00 -5.52 -11.71
C LEU A 179 3.64 -5.48 -10.33
N LEU A 180 2.91 -5.76 -9.25
CA LEU A 180 3.41 -5.66 -7.87
C LEU A 180 4.28 -6.87 -7.50
N SER A 181 5.39 -6.63 -6.80
CA SER A 181 6.14 -7.71 -6.15
C SER A 181 5.32 -8.34 -5.03
N LYS A 182 5.75 -9.50 -4.52
CA LYS A 182 5.08 -10.14 -3.36
C LYS A 182 5.09 -9.23 -2.14
N GLU A 183 6.22 -8.55 -1.91
CA GLU A 183 6.43 -7.62 -0.82
C GLU A 183 5.58 -6.36 -1.00
N GLU A 184 5.50 -5.82 -2.21
CA GLU A 184 4.65 -4.67 -2.52
C GLU A 184 3.16 -5.00 -2.40
N MET A 185 2.73 -6.20 -2.83
CA MET A 185 1.35 -6.68 -2.62
C MET A 185 1.01 -6.81 -1.13
N ALA A 186 1.95 -7.33 -0.33
CA ALA A 186 1.78 -7.42 1.11
C ALA A 186 1.70 -6.01 1.74
N ALA A 187 2.57 -5.08 1.32
CA ALA A 187 2.56 -3.70 1.77
C ALA A 187 1.24 -2.99 1.40
N ALA A 188 0.78 -3.11 0.15
CA ALA A 188 -0.48 -2.54 -0.29
C ALA A 188 -1.68 -3.11 0.49
N THR A 189 -1.69 -4.42 0.74
CA THR A 189 -2.73 -5.07 1.57
C THR A 189 -2.70 -4.57 3.01
N ALA A 190 -1.52 -4.46 3.61
CA ALA A 190 -1.36 -3.94 4.96
C ALA A 190 -1.80 -2.47 5.04
N HIS A 191 -1.44 -1.65 4.05
CA HIS A 191 -1.83 -0.25 3.94
C HIS A 191 -3.35 -0.08 3.85
N LEU A 192 -4.00 -0.82 2.96
CA LEU A 192 -5.46 -0.85 2.81
C LEU A 192 -6.16 -1.21 4.13
N ASN A 193 -5.65 -2.22 4.84
CA ASN A 193 -6.17 -2.61 6.16
C ASN A 193 -5.95 -1.52 7.22
N ALA A 194 -4.79 -0.86 7.21
CA ALA A 194 -4.46 0.23 8.13
C ALA A 194 -5.35 1.45 7.91
N VAL A 195 -5.59 1.85 6.66
CA VAL A 195 -6.53 2.93 6.30
C VAL A 195 -7.90 2.66 6.90
N ARG A 196 -8.43 1.44 6.74
CA ARG A 196 -9.73 1.06 7.32
C ARG A 196 -9.71 1.13 8.85
N ALA A 197 -8.68 0.58 9.49
CA ALA A 197 -8.54 0.58 10.94
C ALA A 197 -8.50 2.02 11.50
N ASN A 198 -7.74 2.90 10.84
CA ASN A 198 -7.63 4.31 11.22
C ASN A 198 -8.96 5.05 11.05
N LEU A 199 -9.73 4.76 10.00
CA LEU A 199 -11.07 5.33 9.82
C LEU A 199 -12.04 4.88 10.92
N ALA A 200 -12.06 3.58 11.23
CA ALA A 200 -12.90 3.04 12.31
C ALA A 200 -12.53 3.65 13.66
N GLU A 201 -11.23 3.75 13.95
CA GLU A 201 -10.72 4.33 15.18
C GLU A 201 -11.02 5.84 15.28
N GLY A 202 -10.80 6.59 14.21
CA GLY A 202 -11.13 8.02 14.14
C GLY A 202 -12.62 8.28 14.38
N ALA A 203 -13.49 7.45 13.80
CA ALA A 203 -14.92 7.51 14.05
C ALA A 203 -15.25 7.19 15.52
N ARG A 204 -14.64 6.15 16.10
CA ARG A 204 -14.82 5.77 17.51
C ARG A 204 -14.40 6.88 18.46
N VAL A 205 -13.26 7.52 18.21
CA VAL A 205 -12.77 8.65 19.02
C VAL A 205 -13.71 9.84 18.90
N SER A 206 -14.10 10.21 17.67
CA SER A 206 -15.05 11.31 17.42
C SER A 206 -16.38 11.09 18.15
N SER A 207 -16.88 9.85 18.15
CA SER A 207 -18.09 9.46 18.89
C SER A 207 -17.94 9.62 20.40
N LYS A 208 -16.83 9.13 20.98
CA LYS A 208 -16.58 9.27 22.41
C LYS A 208 -16.54 10.74 22.85
N LEU A 209 -15.86 11.60 22.08
CA LEU A 209 -15.79 13.03 22.36
C LEU A 209 -17.17 13.68 22.33
N LEU A 210 -17.95 13.41 21.28
CA LEU A 210 -19.28 13.99 21.14
C LEU A 210 -20.25 13.55 22.24
N LEU A 211 -20.21 12.27 22.62
CA LEU A 211 -21.05 11.75 23.70
C LEU A 211 -20.65 12.32 25.06
N ALA A 212 -19.35 12.57 25.28
CA ALA A 212 -18.87 13.25 26.48
C ALA A 212 -19.36 14.71 26.52
N ASP A 213 -19.23 15.46 25.43
CA ASP A 213 -19.74 16.83 25.32
C ASP A 213 -21.26 16.88 25.59
N TYR A 214 -21.99 15.90 25.05
CA TYR A 214 -23.42 15.78 25.27
C TYR A 214 -23.80 15.45 26.73
N GLU A 215 -23.03 14.59 27.39
CA GLU A 215 -23.21 14.29 28.82
C GLU A 215 -22.97 15.53 29.69
N VAL A 216 -21.93 16.31 29.38
CA VAL A 216 -21.64 17.59 30.06
C VAL A 216 -22.79 18.57 29.88
N TRP A 217 -23.24 18.79 28.63
CA TRP A 217 -24.36 19.67 28.32
C TRP A 217 -25.64 19.24 29.06
N ARG A 218 -25.93 17.94 29.11
CA ARG A 218 -27.13 17.40 29.77
C ARG A 218 -27.08 17.67 31.27
N LYS A 219 -25.96 17.39 31.94
CA LYS A 219 -25.79 17.69 33.37
C LYS A 219 -25.99 19.17 33.68
N ALA A 220 -25.39 20.06 32.88
CA ALA A 220 -25.54 21.50 33.07
C ALA A 220 -27.00 21.96 32.87
N THR A 221 -27.64 21.47 31.82
CA THR A 221 -29.04 21.80 31.47
C THR A 221 -30.02 21.29 32.53
N ASP A 222 -29.89 20.04 32.98
CA ASP A 222 -30.75 19.45 34.00
C ASP A 222 -30.62 20.18 35.34
N ALA A 223 -29.39 20.56 35.72
CA ALA A 223 -29.14 21.35 36.92
C ALA A 223 -29.83 22.73 36.85
N TYR A 224 -29.76 23.41 35.72
CA TYR A 224 -30.44 24.69 35.51
C TYR A 224 -31.96 24.56 35.57
N VAL A 225 -32.54 23.57 34.87
CA VAL A 225 -33.99 23.33 34.85
C VAL A 225 -34.49 22.98 36.26
N GLY A 226 -33.75 22.13 36.98
CA GLY A 226 -34.07 21.76 38.36
C GLY A 226 -34.11 22.98 39.29
N GLU A 227 -33.09 23.84 39.22
CA GLU A 227 -33.02 25.06 40.03
C GLU A 227 -34.12 26.07 39.65
N SER A 228 -34.36 26.28 38.36
CA SER A 228 -35.42 27.16 37.88
C SER A 228 -36.80 26.70 38.37
N ASN A 229 -37.09 25.40 38.28
CA ASN A 229 -38.34 24.82 38.78
C ASN A 229 -38.48 24.97 40.31
N ARG A 230 -37.39 24.83 41.06
CA ARG A 230 -37.38 25.04 42.51
C ARG A 230 -37.78 26.47 42.87
N ILE A 231 -37.15 27.46 42.23
CA ILE A 231 -37.43 28.89 42.44
C ILE A 231 -38.88 29.23 42.11
N VAL A 232 -39.39 28.77 40.95
CA VAL A 232 -40.77 29.02 40.53
C VAL A 232 -41.77 28.42 41.53
N ASN A 233 -41.51 27.21 42.02
CA ASN A 233 -42.38 26.54 43.00
C ASN A 233 -42.32 27.21 44.39
N GLU A 234 -41.16 27.70 44.82
CA GLU A 234 -41.01 28.46 46.06
C GLU A 234 -41.77 29.79 46.00
N ASN A 235 -41.62 30.53 44.91
CA ASN A 235 -42.35 31.79 44.69
C ASN A 235 -43.87 31.56 44.70
N ARG A 236 -44.35 30.54 43.98
CA ARG A 236 -45.77 30.17 43.97
C ARG A 236 -46.30 29.82 45.37
N LYS A 237 -45.50 29.14 46.20
CA LYS A 237 -45.90 28.82 47.60
C LYS A 237 -45.99 30.07 48.47
N ASN A 238 -45.14 31.06 48.23
CA ASN A 238 -45.12 32.32 48.98
C ASN A 238 -46.28 33.25 48.57
N GLU A 239 -46.75 33.20 47.33
CA GLU A 239 -47.91 33.98 46.85
C GLU A 239 -49.28 33.46 47.33
N ILE A 240 -49.34 32.21 47.82
CA ILE A 240 -50.58 31.56 48.30
C ILE A 240 -50.74 31.70 49.83
N LYS A 241 -49.73 32.22 50.53
CA LYS A 241 -49.76 32.50 51.98
C LYS A 241 -50.10 33.96 52.26
#